data_AF-A0A453E7E1-F1
#
_entry.id   AF-A0A453E7E1-F1
#
_cell.length_a   1.000
_cell.length_b   1.000
_cell.length_c   1.000
_cell.angle_alpha   90.00
_cell.angle_beta   90.00
_cell.angle_gamma   90.00
#
_symmetry.space_group_name_H-M   'P 1'
#
loop_
_entity.id
_entity.type
_entity.pdbx_description
1 polymer ?
#
loop_
_entity_poly.entity_id
_entity_poly.type
_entity_poly.pdbx_seq_one_letter_code
_entity_poly.pdbx_strand_id
1 'polypeptide(L)'
;FTKCTLIFDFNRTDRHLPDMPIVYASDAFLSLTGKDFCCSNHLTYPGYSREEILGCNCRFLNGPGTSAEVLEEINQHICREEACTVHLLNYRKDGSTFRDLLHVSPIRNSSGKVAFHVWVHLDESAKHDFSGLTPEVWQLGAVGAVRVAVRSLSASGSLLRPSQ
;
A
#
# COMPACT_ATOMS: atom_id res chain seq x y z
N PHE A 1 1.29 10.38 -6.03
CA PHE A 1 -0.08 9.90 -5.73
C PHE A 1 -0.58 10.63 -4.51
N THR A 2 -1.77 11.25 -4.55
CA THR A 2 -2.34 12.00 -3.40
C THR A 2 -2.97 11.08 -2.34
N LYS A 3 -3.15 9.80 -2.65
CA LYS A 3 -3.72 8.79 -1.76
C LYS A 3 -2.60 8.04 -1.02
N CYS A 4 -2.88 7.55 0.18
CA CYS A 4 -1.94 6.73 0.96
C CYS A 4 -1.73 5.40 0.21
N THR A 5 -0.57 5.23 -0.42
CA THR A 5 -0.33 4.14 -1.36
C THR A 5 1.05 3.56 -1.15
N LEU A 6 1.10 2.25 -0.99
CA LEU A 6 2.30 1.44 -1.06
C LEU A 6 2.29 0.57 -2.30
N ILE A 7 3.47 0.34 -2.88
CA ILE A 7 3.67 -0.62 -3.97
C ILE A 7 4.71 -1.64 -3.52
N PHE A 8 4.38 -2.90 -3.74
CA PHE A 8 5.19 -4.05 -3.40
C PHE A 8 5.60 -4.79 -4.67
N ASP A 9 6.86 -5.22 -4.74
CA ASP A 9 7.35 -6.02 -5.86
C ASP A 9 7.07 -7.51 -5.63
N PHE A 10 6.25 -8.10 -6.50
CA PHE A 10 5.85 -9.51 -6.44
C PHE A 10 6.91 -10.47 -7.02
N ASN A 11 7.86 -9.97 -7.80
CA ASN A 11 8.89 -10.83 -8.41
C ASN A 11 10.09 -11.07 -7.48
N ARG A 12 10.21 -10.31 -6.39
CA ARG A 12 11.30 -10.43 -5.42
C ARG A 12 10.95 -11.30 -4.21
N THR A 13 9.85 -12.03 -4.29
CA THR A 13 9.28 -12.78 -3.17
C THR A 13 9.36 -14.29 -3.34
N ASP A 14 9.66 -14.99 -2.24
CA ASP A 14 9.51 -16.43 -2.15
C ASP A 14 8.03 -16.79 -2.36
N ARG A 15 7.76 -17.79 -3.22
CA ARG A 15 6.39 -18.21 -3.57
C ARG A 15 5.64 -18.82 -2.39
N HIS A 16 6.34 -19.19 -1.31
CA HIS A 16 5.74 -19.78 -0.12
C HIS A 16 5.41 -18.76 0.97
N LEU A 17 6.16 -17.65 1.05
CA LEU A 17 5.90 -16.52 1.94
C LEU A 17 6.51 -15.25 1.31
N PRO A 18 5.69 -14.40 0.68
CA PRO A 18 6.23 -13.26 -0.02
C PRO A 18 6.56 -12.17 1.02
N ASP A 19 7.85 -12.01 1.34
CA ASP A 19 8.35 -10.92 2.22
C ASP A 19 8.01 -9.51 1.68
N MET A 20 7.43 -9.42 0.47
CA MET A 20 6.87 -8.26 -0.22
C MET A 20 7.52 -6.96 0.26
N PRO A 21 8.73 -6.66 -0.24
CA PRO A 21 9.38 -5.42 0.11
C PRO A 21 8.62 -4.25 -0.51
N ILE A 22 8.44 -3.18 0.25
CA ILE A 22 7.91 -1.91 -0.25
C ILE A 22 8.95 -1.33 -1.24
N VAL A 23 8.54 -1.09 -2.48
CA VAL A 23 9.37 -0.44 -3.51
C VAL A 23 8.94 1.01 -3.79
N TYR A 24 7.77 1.41 -3.29
CA TYR A 24 7.30 2.78 -3.34
C TYR A 24 6.36 3.07 -2.17
N ALA A 25 6.48 4.27 -1.61
CA ALA A 25 5.56 4.82 -0.63
C ALA A 25 5.22 6.27 -0.97
N SER A 26 3.92 6.59 -1.03
CA SER A 26 3.45 7.97 -1.23
C SER A 26 3.69 8.83 0.00
N ASP A 27 3.83 10.15 -0.18
CA ASP A 27 3.97 11.07 0.95
C ASP A 27 2.76 11.02 1.89
N ALA A 28 1.56 10.83 1.34
CA ALA A 28 0.35 10.62 2.11
C ALA A 28 0.44 9.39 3.04
N PHE A 29 1.08 8.30 2.60
CA PHE A 29 1.33 7.15 3.46
C PHE A 29 2.30 7.50 4.60
N LEU A 30 3.40 8.22 4.30
CA LEU A 30 4.35 8.64 5.34
C LEU A 30 3.65 9.48 6.42
N SER A 31 2.85 10.47 6.01
CA SER A 31 2.05 11.30 6.92
C SER A 31 0.98 10.52 7.67
N LEU A 32 0.40 9.46 7.10
CA LEU A 32 -0.57 8.59 7.79
C LEU A 32 0.08 7.85 8.98
N THR A 33 1.33 7.43 8.81
CA THR A 33 2.06 6.67 9.85
C THR A 33 2.67 7.54 10.94
N GLY A 34 2.58 8.87 10.78
CA GLY A 34 2.86 9.88 11.80
C GLY A 34 1.59 10.67 12.14
N LYS A 35 1.70 11.61 13.08
CA LYS A 35 0.65 12.60 13.33
C LYS A 35 1.20 13.98 12.96
N ASP A 36 1.00 14.39 11.72
CA ASP A 36 1.32 15.76 11.29
C ASP A 36 0.26 16.80 11.74
N PHE A 37 -0.87 16.36 12.31
CA PHE A 37 -1.91 17.25 12.83
C PHE A 37 -2.09 17.07 14.34
N CYS A 38 -1.46 17.96 15.10
CA CYS A 38 -1.56 18.01 16.54
C CYS A 38 -2.90 18.64 16.95
N CYS A 39 -3.79 17.85 17.54
CA CYS A 39 -4.79 18.37 18.46
C CYS A 39 -4.11 18.65 19.81
N SER A 40 -4.09 19.92 20.19
CA SER A 40 -3.88 20.49 21.53
C SER A 40 -2.49 20.43 22.19
N ASN A 41 -1.60 19.45 21.93
CA ASN A 41 -0.40 19.27 22.79
C ASN A 41 0.94 19.15 22.01
N HIS A 42 1.27 20.11 21.14
CA HIS A 42 2.59 20.46 20.55
C HIS A 42 3.73 19.41 20.51
N LEU A 43 3.44 18.13 20.31
CA LEU A 43 4.39 17.03 20.18
C LEU A 43 4.11 16.37 18.84
N THR A 44 4.90 16.75 17.84
CA THR A 44 4.93 16.10 16.54
C THR A 44 5.79 14.85 16.67
N TYR A 45 5.17 13.67 16.60
CA TYR A 45 5.91 12.43 16.42
C TYR A 45 6.15 12.23 14.93
N PRO A 46 7.42 12.23 14.48
CA PRO A 46 7.71 11.97 13.07
C PRO A 46 7.19 10.58 12.73
N GLY A 47 6.46 10.47 11.61
CA GLY A 47 6.08 9.18 11.05
C GLY A 47 7.29 8.36 10.62
N TYR A 48 7.06 7.24 9.94
CA TYR A 48 8.16 6.55 9.29
C TYR A 48 8.70 7.40 8.13
N SER A 49 10.02 7.50 8.04
CA SER A 49 10.70 8.05 6.87
C SER A 49 10.64 7.05 5.72
N ARG A 50 10.84 7.55 4.49
CA ARG A 50 10.87 6.70 3.30
C ARG A 50 12.01 5.69 3.37
N GLU A 51 13.16 6.13 3.87
CA GLU A 51 14.38 5.34 4.00
C GLU A 51 14.21 4.19 5.01
N GLU A 52 13.39 4.38 6.04
CA GLU A 52 13.08 3.34 7.04
C GLU A 52 12.18 2.23 6.48
N ILE A 53 11.33 2.50 5.49
CA ILE A 53 10.29 1.55 5.05
C ILE A 53 10.56 0.93 3.68
N LEU A 54 11.34 1.59 2.82
CA LEU A 54 11.69 1.01 1.52
C LEU A 54 12.53 -0.25 1.72
N GLY A 55 12.17 -1.33 1.04
CA GLY A 55 12.77 -2.65 1.19
C GLY A 55 12.25 -3.47 2.36
N CYS A 56 11.42 -2.89 3.23
CA CYS A 56 10.81 -3.58 4.36
C CYS A 56 9.44 -4.14 3.99
N ASN A 57 9.02 -5.17 4.73
CA ASN A 57 7.63 -5.62 4.74
C ASN A 57 6.77 -4.67 5.61
N CYS A 58 5.52 -4.44 5.22
CA CYS A 58 4.60 -3.53 5.92
C CYS A 58 4.10 -4.02 7.30
N ARG A 59 4.55 -5.20 7.77
CA ARG A 59 4.20 -5.75 9.09
C ARG A 59 4.55 -4.83 10.28
N PHE A 60 5.34 -3.77 10.08
CA PHE A 60 5.59 -2.76 11.10
C PHE A 60 4.35 -1.96 11.53
N LEU A 61 3.27 -2.01 10.75
CA LEU A 61 1.97 -1.44 11.15
C LEU A 61 1.11 -2.40 11.98
N ASN A 62 1.51 -3.67 12.11
CA ASN A 62 0.78 -4.65 12.91
C ASN A 62 1.06 -4.45 14.41
N GLY A 63 0.08 -4.76 15.25
CA GLY A 63 0.24 -4.75 16.70
C GLY A 63 -0.74 -5.70 17.38
N PRO A 64 -0.87 -5.63 18.73
CA PRO A 64 -1.58 -6.65 19.51
C PRO A 64 -3.05 -6.86 19.15
N GLY A 65 -3.73 -5.82 18.63
CA GLY A 65 -5.12 -5.88 18.19
C GLY A 65 -5.31 -6.12 16.70
N THR A 66 -4.24 -6.32 15.93
CA THR A 66 -4.32 -6.62 14.50
C THR A 66 -4.80 -8.06 14.32
N SER A 67 -5.90 -8.27 13.60
CA SER A 67 -6.49 -9.60 13.41
C SER A 67 -5.63 -10.48 12.50
N ALA A 68 -5.16 -11.61 13.03
CA ALA A 68 -4.43 -12.61 12.26
C ALA A 68 -5.30 -13.24 11.14
N GLU A 69 -6.60 -13.37 11.37
CA GLU A 69 -7.54 -13.91 10.38
C GLU A 69 -7.65 -13.00 9.15
N VAL A 70 -7.70 -11.68 9.36
CA VAL A 70 -7.73 -10.69 8.26
C VAL A 70 -6.39 -10.66 7.51
N LEU A 71 -5.26 -10.78 8.23
CA LEU A 71 -3.95 -10.88 7.58
C LEU A 71 -3.84 -12.14 6.71
N GLU A 72 -4.39 -13.25 7.17
CA GLU A 72 -4.45 -14.50 6.41
C GLU A 72 -5.37 -14.39 5.18
N GLU A 73 -6.52 -13.71 5.31
CA GLU A 73 -7.39 -13.39 4.18
C GLU A 73 -6.64 -12.59 3.10
N ILE A 74 -5.93 -11.54 3.48
CA ILE A 74 -5.09 -10.74 2.56
C ILE A 74 -4.08 -11.66 1.85
N ASN A 75 -3.37 -12.51 2.61
CA ASN A 75 -2.39 -13.43 2.04
C ASN A 75 -3.00 -14.39 1.03
N GLN A 76 -4.20 -14.93 1.31
CA GLN A 76 -4.90 -15.81 0.38
C GLN A 76 -5.26 -15.11 -0.92
N HIS A 77 -5.74 -13.86 -0.85
CA HIS A 77 -6.03 -13.06 -2.04
C HIS A 77 -4.77 -12.75 -2.86
N ILE A 78 -3.66 -12.45 -2.19
CA ILE A 78 -2.36 -12.23 -2.84
C ILE A 78 -1.89 -13.50 -3.56
N CYS A 79 -1.97 -14.66 -2.90
CA CYS A 79 -1.62 -15.95 -3.49
C CYS A 79 -2.51 -16.32 -4.70
N ARG A 80 -3.77 -15.90 -4.68
CA ARG A 80 -4.72 -16.10 -5.80
C ARG A 80 -4.59 -15.03 -6.89
N GLU A 81 -3.74 -14.02 -6.71
CA GLU A 81 -3.64 -12.86 -7.58
C GLU A 81 -5.00 -12.13 -7.76
N GLU A 82 -5.74 -12.01 -6.67
CA GLU A 82 -7.06 -11.37 -6.59
C GLU A 82 -7.01 -10.09 -5.75
N ALA A 83 -7.94 -9.16 -6.03
CA ALA A 83 -8.07 -7.95 -5.23
C ALA A 83 -8.97 -8.22 -4.01
N CYS A 84 -8.71 -7.53 -2.90
CA CYS A 84 -9.55 -7.56 -1.71
C CYS A 84 -9.61 -6.19 -1.04
N THR A 85 -10.67 -5.97 -0.26
CA THR A 85 -10.81 -4.81 0.62
C THR A 85 -11.18 -5.31 2.00
N VAL A 86 -10.40 -4.94 3.03
CA VAL A 86 -10.60 -5.42 4.40
C VAL A 86 -10.48 -4.28 5.40
N HIS A 87 -11.06 -4.45 6.58
CA HIS A 87 -10.83 -3.55 7.71
C HIS A 87 -9.73 -4.13 8.61
N LEU A 88 -8.68 -3.35 8.86
CA LEU A 88 -7.54 -3.78 9.66
C LEU A 88 -7.20 -2.74 10.73
N LEU A 89 -6.94 -3.18 11.96
CA LEU A 89 -6.40 -2.30 13.00
C LEU A 89 -4.88 -2.17 12.81
N ASN A 90 -4.42 -0.96 12.51
CA ASN A 90 -3.01 -0.63 12.29
C ASN A 90 -2.48 0.27 13.41
N TYR A 91 -1.17 0.23 13.62
CA TYR A 91 -0.44 0.98 14.62
C TYR A 91 0.55 1.94 13.95
N ARG A 92 0.49 3.21 14.34
CA ARG A 92 1.46 4.23 13.93
C ARG A 92 2.77 4.08 14.70
N LYS A 93 3.79 4.82 14.26
CA LYS A 93 5.12 4.82 14.92
C LYS A 93 5.06 5.27 16.39
N ASP A 94 4.11 6.13 16.74
CA ASP A 94 3.87 6.59 18.11
C ASP A 94 3.06 5.58 18.96
N GLY A 95 2.70 4.42 18.41
CA GLY A 95 1.86 3.40 19.05
C GLY A 95 0.37 3.68 19.01
N SER A 96 -0.08 4.81 18.46
CA SER A 96 -1.51 5.10 18.30
C SER A 96 -2.13 4.21 17.23
N THR A 97 -3.39 3.83 17.42
CA THR A 97 -4.11 2.97 16.48
C THR A 97 -4.91 3.77 15.46
N PHE A 98 -5.18 3.14 14.32
CA PHE A 98 -6.21 3.57 13.38
C PHE A 98 -6.89 2.40 12.70
N ARG A 99 -8.15 2.62 12.31
CA ARG A 99 -8.92 1.65 11.53
C ARG A 99 -8.66 1.91 10.07
N ASP A 100 -7.94 0.97 9.45
CA ASP A 100 -7.54 1.04 8.06
C ASP A 100 -8.53 0.26 7.21
N LEU A 101 -9.27 0.95 6.35
CA LEU A 101 -9.92 0.30 5.22
C LEU A 101 -8.84 0.09 4.16
N LEU A 102 -8.29 -1.12 4.10
CA LEU A 102 -7.18 -1.47 3.23
C LEU A 102 -7.70 -2.10 1.94
N HIS A 103 -7.35 -1.52 0.78
CA HIS A 103 -7.56 -2.15 -0.52
C HIS A 103 -6.25 -2.68 -1.10
N VAL A 104 -6.21 -3.96 -1.45
CA VAL A 104 -5.06 -4.62 -2.07
C VAL A 104 -5.43 -5.03 -3.50
N SER A 105 -4.59 -4.71 -4.47
CA SER A 105 -4.84 -5.04 -5.87
C SER A 105 -3.57 -5.45 -6.62
N PRO A 106 -3.57 -6.58 -7.36
CA PRO A 106 -2.48 -6.94 -8.24
C PRO A 106 -2.44 -6.01 -9.46
N ILE A 107 -1.23 -5.66 -9.87
CA ILE A 107 -0.94 -4.86 -11.07
C ILE A 107 -0.17 -5.72 -12.04
N ARG A 108 -0.79 -5.99 -13.19
CA ARG A 108 -0.22 -6.82 -14.25
C ARG A 108 0.55 -5.97 -15.26
N ASN A 109 1.68 -6.49 -15.71
CA ASN A 109 2.45 -5.91 -16.82
C ASN A 109 1.77 -6.19 -18.18
N SER A 110 2.43 -5.80 -19.27
CA SER A 110 1.93 -6.06 -20.64
C SER A 110 1.82 -7.54 -21.00
N SER A 111 2.58 -8.43 -20.34
CA SER A 111 2.50 -9.87 -20.55
C SER A 111 1.39 -10.54 -19.74
N GLY A 112 0.59 -9.78 -18.98
CA GLY A 112 -0.48 -10.31 -18.12
C GLY A 112 0.01 -10.91 -16.79
N LYS A 113 1.32 -10.88 -16.51
CA LYS A 113 1.88 -11.36 -15.23
C LYS A 113 1.78 -10.27 -14.18
N VAL A 114 1.50 -10.64 -12.93
CA VAL A 114 1.54 -9.70 -11.80
C VAL A 114 2.98 -9.21 -11.64
N ALA A 115 3.17 -7.90 -11.75
CA ALA A 115 4.44 -7.24 -11.51
C ALA A 115 4.51 -6.67 -10.10
N PHE A 116 3.40 -6.11 -9.62
CA PHE A 116 3.32 -5.44 -8.32
C PHE A 116 2.00 -5.74 -7.62
N HIS A 117 1.98 -5.57 -6.30
CA HIS A 117 0.75 -5.36 -5.54
C HIS A 117 0.68 -3.91 -5.07
N VAL A 118 -0.48 -3.28 -5.26
CA VAL A 118 -0.77 -1.93 -4.79
C VAL A 118 -1.67 -2.04 -3.58
N TRP A 119 -1.27 -1.36 -2.51
CA TRP A 119 -2.01 -1.28 -1.27
C TRP A 119 -2.42 0.17 -1.06
N VAL A 120 -3.71 0.42 -0.94
CA VAL A 120 -4.28 1.75 -0.72
C VAL A 120 -4.89 1.78 0.67
N HIS A 121 -4.31 2.58 1.54
CA HIS A 121 -4.72 2.72 2.93
C HIS A 121 -5.73 3.86 3.06
N LEU A 122 -6.72 3.69 3.92
CA LEU A 122 -7.68 4.73 4.26
C LEU A 122 -7.96 4.69 5.76
N ASP A 123 -7.51 5.73 6.45
CA ASP A 123 -7.80 5.90 7.87
C ASP A 123 -9.25 6.34 8.08
N GLU A 124 -10.11 5.41 8.46
CA GLU A 124 -11.53 5.67 8.74
C GLU A 124 -11.74 6.56 9.99
N SER A 125 -10.70 6.76 10.81
CA SER A 125 -10.75 7.69 11.95
C SER A 125 -10.54 9.15 11.55
N ALA A 126 -10.04 9.41 10.34
CA ALA A 126 -9.83 10.75 9.82
C ALA A 126 -11.00 11.23 8.95
N LYS A 127 -11.17 12.56 8.84
CA LYS A 127 -12.13 13.15 7.91
C LYS A 127 -11.55 13.13 6.50
N HIS A 128 -12.29 12.52 5.58
CA HIS A 128 -11.94 12.48 4.16
C HIS A 128 -13.05 13.14 3.33
N ASP A 129 -12.64 13.87 2.30
CA ASP A 129 -13.54 14.29 1.24
C ASP A 129 -13.45 13.28 0.09
N PHE A 130 -14.49 12.48 -0.06
CA PHE A 130 -14.59 11.50 -1.15
C PHE A 130 -15.19 12.10 -2.44
N SER A 131 -15.52 13.39 -2.45
CA SER A 131 -16.14 14.08 -3.59
C SER A 131 -17.39 13.35 -4.13
N GLY A 132 -18.19 12.78 -3.21
CA GLY A 132 -19.41 12.03 -3.52
C GLY A 132 -19.22 10.55 -3.90
N LEU A 133 -18.00 10.02 -3.85
CA LEU A 133 -17.71 8.60 -4.10
C LEU A 133 -17.80 7.76 -2.82
N THR A 134 -17.99 6.45 -2.96
CA THR A 134 -17.77 5.52 -1.83
C THR A 134 -16.26 5.39 -1.56
N PRO A 135 -15.86 5.06 -0.32
CA PRO A 135 -14.45 4.82 0.02
C PRO A 135 -13.74 3.85 -0.93
N GLU A 136 -14.40 2.76 -1.32
CA GLU A 136 -13.85 1.74 -2.20
C GLU A 136 -13.60 2.29 -3.61
N VAL A 137 -14.60 2.98 -4.19
CA VAL A 137 -14.46 3.61 -5.51
C VAL A 137 -13.38 4.69 -5.47
N TRP A 138 -13.27 5.43 -4.37
CA TRP A 138 -12.21 6.39 -4.16
C TRP A 138 -10.83 5.70 -4.17
N GLN A 139 -10.64 4.58 -3.47
CA GLN A 139 -9.37 3.85 -3.47
C GLN A 139 -8.97 3.33 -4.85
N LEU A 140 -9.94 2.86 -5.65
CA LEU A 140 -9.68 2.36 -7.00
C LEU A 140 -9.05 3.40 -7.94
N GLY A 141 -9.23 4.70 -7.67
CA GLY A 141 -8.55 5.76 -8.43
C GLY A 141 -7.01 5.68 -8.34
N ALA A 142 -6.46 5.32 -7.17
CA ALA A 142 -5.00 5.11 -7.03
C ALA A 142 -4.54 3.88 -7.82
N VAL A 143 -5.30 2.77 -7.72
CA VAL A 143 -5.03 1.53 -8.45
C VAL A 143 -5.02 1.79 -9.97
N GLY A 144 -6.00 2.55 -10.47
CA GLY A 144 -6.09 2.92 -11.88
C GLY A 144 -4.86 3.71 -12.36
N ALA A 145 -4.43 4.70 -11.59
CA ALA A 145 -3.25 5.50 -11.92
C ALA A 145 -1.95 4.65 -11.93
N VAL A 146 -1.77 3.72 -10.98
CA VAL A 146 -0.63 2.80 -10.98
C VAL A 146 -0.69 1.85 -12.19
N ARG A 147 -1.87 1.29 -12.50
CA ARG A 147 -2.05 0.42 -13.67
C ARG A 147 -1.66 1.11 -14.98
N VAL A 148 -2.02 2.38 -15.15
CA VAL A 148 -1.63 3.19 -16.31
C VAL A 148 -0.10 3.35 -16.36
N ALA A 149 0.52 3.76 -15.26
CA ALA A 149 1.98 3.96 -15.19
C ALA A 149 2.77 2.67 -15.52
N VAL A 150 2.38 1.52 -14.95
CA VAL A 150 3.05 0.23 -15.18
C VAL A 150 2.92 -0.23 -16.63
N ARG A 151 1.77 0.00 -17.27
CA ARG A 151 1.57 -0.31 -18.69
C ARG A 151 2.47 0.55 -19.59
N SER A 152 2.61 1.85 -19.30
CA SER A 152 3.48 2.75 -20.05
C SER A 152 4.97 2.38 -19.93
N LEU A 153 5.40 1.94 -18.75
CA LEU A 153 6.78 1.45 -18.55
C LEU A 153 7.04 0.15 -19.32
N SER A 154 6.09 -0.78 -19.31
CA SER A 154 6.20 -2.05 -20.05
C SER A 154 6.19 -1.85 -21.57
N ALA A 155 5.48 -0.84 -22.07
CA ALA A 155 5.46 -0.48 -23.50
C ALA A 155 6.78 0.15 -23.97
N SER A 156 7.53 0.80 -23.06
CA SER A 156 8.83 1.41 -23.35
C SER A 156 9.99 0.41 -23.30
N GLY A 157 9.75 -0.83 -22.84
CA GLY A 157 10.73 -1.90 -22.66
C GLY A 157 11.25 -2.56 -23.95
N SER A 158 10.87 -2.08 -25.13
CA SER A 158 11.43 -2.51 -26.42
C SER A 158 12.70 -1.76 -26.83
N LEU A 159 13.17 -0.77 -26.05
CA LEU A 159 14.38 0.03 -26.36
C LEU A 159 15.63 -0.31 -25.54
N LEU A 160 15.60 -1.34 -24.69
CA LEU A 160 16.78 -1.82 -23.97
C LEU A 160 16.99 -3.32 -24.24
N ARG A 161 17.27 -3.66 -25.50
CA ARG A 161 18.14 -4.81 -25.79
C ARG A 161 19.57 -4.29 -25.80
N PRO A 162 20.50 -4.82 -24.99
CA PRO A 162 21.91 -4.57 -25.22
C PRO A 162 22.25 -5.12 -26.61
N SER A 163 22.73 -4.24 -27.48
CA SER A 163 23.44 -4.61 -28.68
C SER A 163 24.72 -5.32 -28.30
N GLN A 164 24.82 -6.59 -28.69
CA GLN A 164 26.01 -7.46 -28.79
C GLN A 164 26.84 -7.72 -27.53
#